data_AF-A0A136MR86-F1
#
_entry.id   AF-A0A136MR86-F1
#
_cell.length_a   1.000
_cell.length_b   1.000
_cell.length_c   1.000
_cell.angle_alpha   90.00
_cell.angle_beta   90.00
_cell.angle_gamma   90.00
#
_symmetry.space_group_name_H-M   'P 1'
#
loop_
_entity.id
_entity.type
_entity.pdbx_description
1 polymer ?
#
loop_
_entity_poly.entity_id
_entity_poly.type
_entity_poly.pdbx_seq_one_letter_code
_entity_poly.pdbx_strand_id
1 'polypeptide(L)'
;MTHIGGYPGKYTARALQKIREVQPDIFISGHSHICKIMPDKVHHLLHINPGAYGHHGFHRIRTIVRFEINGNKIENMRVIELGLRGRGDHLHLI
;
A
#
# COMPACT_ATOMS: atom_id res chain seq x y z
N MET A 1 5.83 3.18 -8.13
CA MET A 1 4.82 3.70 -7.19
C MET A 1 3.99 4.76 -7.90
N THR A 2 2.69 4.83 -7.65
CA THR A 2 1.79 5.84 -8.23
C THR A 2 0.82 6.35 -7.16
N HIS A 3 0.53 7.66 -7.09
CA HIS A 3 -0.42 8.18 -6.09
C HIS A 3 -1.82 7.57 -6.25
N ILE A 4 -2.41 7.60 -7.45
CA ILE A 4 -3.74 7.03 -7.76
C ILE A 4 -3.58 5.73 -8.57
N GLY A 5 -3.63 4.58 -7.90
CA GLY A 5 -3.49 3.27 -8.54
C GLY A 5 -4.82 2.60 -8.91
N GLY A 6 -5.88 2.84 -8.14
CA GLY A 6 -7.09 2.03 -8.17
C GLY A 6 -6.98 0.82 -7.24
N TYR A 7 -7.80 -0.20 -7.47
CA TYR A 7 -7.85 -1.42 -6.66
C TYR A 7 -7.44 -2.64 -7.52
N PRO A 8 -6.90 -3.74 -6.96
CA PRO A 8 -6.65 -4.97 -7.73
C PRO A 8 -7.86 -5.39 -8.59
N GLY A 9 -7.62 -5.65 -9.88
CA GLY A 9 -8.67 -5.91 -10.87
C GLY A 9 -9.49 -4.69 -11.34
N LYS A 10 -9.28 -3.51 -10.74
CA LYS A 10 -9.93 -2.23 -11.11
C LYS A 10 -8.91 -1.09 -11.03
N TYR A 11 -7.74 -1.28 -11.65
CA TYR A 11 -6.73 -0.23 -11.75
C TYR A 11 -7.20 0.93 -12.62
N THR A 12 -6.67 2.12 -12.36
CA THR A 12 -6.86 3.24 -13.30
C THR A 12 -6.19 2.92 -14.63
N ALA A 13 -6.69 3.49 -15.73
CA ALA A 13 -6.11 3.25 -17.06
C ALA A 13 -4.59 3.51 -17.10
N ARG A 14 -4.14 4.62 -16.48
CA ARG A 14 -2.72 4.97 -16.37
C ARG A 14 -1.92 3.96 -15.54
N ALA A 15 -2.47 3.49 -14.42
CA ALA A 15 -1.79 2.49 -13.58
C ALA A 15 -1.72 1.14 -14.28
N LEU A 16 -2.81 0.70 -14.92
CA LEU A 16 -2.88 -0.55 -15.67
C LEU A 16 -1.89 -0.57 -16.83
N GLN A 17 -1.79 0.53 -17.57
CA GLN A 17 -0.79 0.69 -18.63
C GLN A 17 0.61 0.47 -18.06
N LYS A 18 0.96 1.14 -16.95
CA LYS A 18 2.30 1.02 -16.35
C LYS A 18 2.57 -0.38 -15.79
N ILE A 19 1.57 -1.02 -15.18
CA ILE A 19 1.66 -2.41 -14.70
C ILE A 19 1.97 -3.36 -15.85
N ARG A 20 1.29 -3.20 -16.99
CA ARG A 20 1.52 -4.03 -18.19
C ARG A 20 2.87 -3.79 -18.85
N GLU A 21 3.33 -2.55 -18.88
CA GLU A 21 4.64 -2.18 -19.43
C GLU A 21 5.81 -2.66 -18.57
N VAL A 22 5.72 -2.49 -17.24
CA VAL A 22 6.83 -2.76 -16.32
C VAL A 22 6.80 -4.20 -15.78
N GLN A 23 5.62 -4.82 -15.73
CA GLN A 23 5.40 -6.15 -15.13
C GLN A 23 6.04 -6.30 -13.74
N PRO A 24 5.70 -5.42 -12.78
CA PRO A 24 6.39 -5.39 -11.48
C PRO A 24 5.91 -6.52 -10.55
N ASP A 25 6.81 -7.06 -9.72
CA ASP A 25 6.43 -7.98 -8.63
C ASP A 25 5.63 -7.27 -7.52
N ILE A 26 5.86 -5.97 -7.32
CA ILE A 26 5.12 -5.12 -6.37
C ILE A 26 4.58 -3.87 -7.07
N PHE A 27 3.30 -3.60 -6.88
CA PHE A 27 2.70 -2.32 -7.24
C PHE A 27 2.24 -1.55 -6.01
N ILE A 28 2.92 -0.44 -5.71
CA ILE A 28 2.59 0.44 -4.58
C ILE A 28 1.74 1.63 -5.06
N SER A 29 0.59 1.84 -4.43
CA SER A 29 -0.30 2.99 -4.68
C SER A 29 -0.90 3.61 -3.42
N GLY A 30 -1.58 4.76 -3.55
CA GLY A 30 -2.16 5.50 -2.42
C GLY A 30 -3.56 6.04 -2.70
N HIS A 31 -3.78 7.32 -2.38
CA HIS A 31 -5.01 8.09 -2.56
C HIS A 31 -6.19 7.72 -1.63
N SER A 32 -6.52 6.44 -1.47
CA SER A 32 -7.68 6.03 -0.66
C SER A 32 -7.51 6.26 0.85
N HIS A 33 -6.27 6.41 1.31
CA HIS A 33 -5.87 6.41 2.73
C HIS A 33 -6.17 5.10 3.47
N ILE A 34 -6.56 4.02 2.78
CA ILE A 34 -6.93 2.74 3.38
C ILE A 34 -5.79 1.75 3.14
N CYS A 35 -5.18 1.25 4.22
CA CYS A 35 -4.15 0.23 4.13
C CYS A 35 -4.72 -1.05 3.51
N LYS A 36 -4.03 -1.57 2.49
CA LYS A 36 -4.43 -2.75 1.76
C LYS A 36 -3.20 -3.45 1.18
N ILE A 37 -3.06 -4.74 1.46
CA ILE A 37 -2.01 -5.58 0.89
C ILE A 37 -2.70 -6.82 0.33
N MET A 38 -2.66 -7.01 -0.98
CA MET A 38 -3.35 -8.12 -1.64
C MET A 38 -2.61 -8.59 -2.88
N PRO A 39 -2.56 -9.92 -3.13
CA PRO A 39 -2.08 -10.44 -4.39
C PRO A 39 -3.07 -10.13 -5.51
N ASP A 40 -2.54 -9.71 -6.66
CA ASP A 40 -3.26 -9.65 -7.92
C ASP A 40 -2.79 -10.79 -8.81
N LYS A 41 -3.64 -11.83 -8.92
CA LYS A 41 -3.32 -13.02 -9.70
C LYS A 41 -3.34 -12.78 -11.21
N VAL A 42 -4.08 -11.77 -11.69
CA VAL A 42 -4.20 -11.48 -13.12
C VAL A 42 -2.93 -10.83 -13.65
N HIS A 43 -2.32 -9.98 -12.83
CA HIS A 43 -1.10 -9.26 -13.17
C HIS A 43 0.15 -9.82 -12.48
N HIS A 44 0.03 -10.94 -11.76
CA HIS A 44 1.11 -11.62 -11.05
C HIS A 44 1.93 -10.71 -10.13
N LEU A 45 1.27 -9.80 -9.40
CA LEU A 45 1.94 -8.82 -8.54
C LEU A 45 1.33 -8.76 -7.15
N LEU A 46 2.06 -8.21 -6.20
CA LEU A 46 1.55 -7.82 -4.89
C LEU A 46 1.15 -6.34 -4.91
N HIS A 47 -0.15 -6.07 -4.76
CA HIS A 47 -0.65 -4.71 -4.60
C HIS A 47 -0.48 -4.26 -3.15
N ILE A 48 0.13 -3.09 -2.97
CA ILE A 48 0.32 -2.46 -1.66
C ILE A 48 -0.25 -1.05 -1.70
N ASN A 49 -1.17 -0.77 -0.81
CA ASN A 49 -1.53 0.57 -0.39
C ASN A 49 -1.17 0.69 1.10
N PRO A 50 -0.22 1.56 1.48
CA PRO A 50 0.23 1.63 2.87
C PRO A 50 -0.77 2.33 3.79
N GLY A 51 -1.89 2.82 3.26
CA GLY A 51 -2.83 3.67 3.97
C GLY A 51 -2.32 5.09 4.01
N ALA A 52 -2.39 5.73 5.19
CA ALA A 52 -1.97 7.11 5.34
C ALA A 52 -1.31 7.35 6.69
N TYR A 53 -0.24 8.14 6.67
CA TYR A 53 0.53 8.54 7.84
C TYR A 53 0.07 9.87 8.44
N GLY A 54 -0.49 10.78 7.63
CA GLY A 54 -0.80 12.14 8.07
C GLY A 54 -2.01 12.22 9.02
N HIS A 55 -2.20 13.37 9.68
CA HIS A 55 -3.38 13.61 10.53
C HIS A 55 -4.64 14.05 9.74
N HIS A 56 -4.54 14.16 8.41
CA HIS A 56 -5.61 14.63 7.53
C HIS A 56 -6.12 13.53 6.59
N GLY A 57 -7.42 13.61 6.27
CA GLY A 57 -8.10 12.69 5.34
C GLY A 57 -9.13 11.77 6.01
N PHE A 58 -9.53 10.70 5.34
CA PHE A 58 -10.68 9.87 5.74
C PHE A 58 -10.33 8.62 6.55
N HIS A 59 -9.05 8.33 6.78
CA HIS A 59 -8.62 7.16 7.54
C HIS A 59 -8.86 7.32 9.04
N ARG A 60 -9.14 6.21 9.72
CA ARG A 60 -9.31 6.18 11.18
C ARG A 60 -7.99 5.95 11.90
N ILE A 61 -7.20 5.00 11.41
CA ILE A 61 -5.89 4.63 11.96
C ILE A 61 -4.81 5.06 10.96
N ARG A 62 -3.76 5.71 11.46
CA ARG A 62 -2.57 6.03 10.69
C ARG A 62 -1.73 4.77 10.53
N THR A 63 -1.29 4.50 9.31
CA THR A 63 -0.65 3.23 8.95
C THR A 63 0.61 3.47 8.12
N ILE A 64 1.61 2.62 8.35
CA ILE A 64 2.80 2.46 7.50
C ILE A 64 2.95 0.97 7.19
N VAL A 65 3.48 0.66 6.01
CA VAL A 65 3.86 -0.71 5.66
C VAL A 65 5.38 -0.79 5.60
N ARG A 66 5.97 -1.75 6.32
CA ARG A 66 7.40 -2.07 6.28
C ARG A 66 7.57 -3.48 5.75
N PHE A 67 8.54 -3.68 4.87
CA PHE A 67 8.96 -4.99 4.41
C PHE A 67 10.42 -4.93 4.01
N GLU A 68 11.00 -6.10 3.79
CA GLU A 68 12.40 -6.27 3.38
C GLU A 68 12.43 -6.93 2.01
N ILE A 69 13.41 -6.53 1.19
CA ILE A 69 13.65 -7.11 -0.12
C ILE A 69 15.03 -7.74 -0.07
N ASN A 70 15.09 -9.06 -0.18
CA ASN A 70 16.33 -9.84 -0.19
C ASN A 70 16.43 -10.60 -1.51
N GLY A 71 17.18 -9.99 -2.45
CA GLY A 71 17.21 -10.43 -3.85
C GLY A 71 15.81 -10.33 -4.47
N ASN A 72 15.28 -11.47 -4.91
CA ASN A 72 13.94 -11.56 -5.52
C ASN A 72 12.85 -11.92 -4.50
N LYS A 73 13.17 -11.94 -3.20
CA LYS A 73 12.21 -12.27 -2.15
C LYS A 73 11.75 -11.03 -1.42
N ILE A 74 10.44 -10.95 -1.20
CA ILE A 74 9.79 -9.95 -0.37
C ILE A 74 9.46 -10.64 0.95
N GLU A 75 9.98 -10.13 2.05
CA GLU A 75 9.82 -10.77 3.36
C GLU A 75 9.63 -9.76 4.47
N ASN A 76 9.33 -10.26 5.67
CA ASN A 76 9.15 -9.45 6.87
C ASN A 76 8.12 -8.31 6.71
N MET A 77 7.04 -8.58 5.95
CA MET A 77 5.93 -7.66 5.72
C MET A 77 5.19 -7.38 7.03
N ARG A 78 5.11 -6.09 7.41
CA ARG A 78 4.43 -5.61 8.60
C ARG A 78 3.59 -4.38 8.28
N VAL A 79 2.38 -4.35 8.83
CA VAL A 79 1.56 -3.13 8.90
C VAL A 79 1.76 -2.55 10.29
N ILE A 80 2.26 -1.33 10.36
CA ILE A 80 2.49 -0.62 11.62
C ILE A 80 1.34 0.37 11.79
N GLU A 81 0.56 0.18 12.85
CA GLU A 81 -0.45 1.15 13.27
C GLU A 81 0.19 2.21 14.17
N LEU A 82 -0.05 3.47 13.85
CA LEU A 82 0.49 4.61 14.59
C LEU A 82 -0.58 5.25 15.49
N GLY A 83 -1.72 4.59 15.64
CA GLY A 83 -2.87 5.10 16.38
C GLY A 83 -3.81 5.97 15.54
N LEU A 84 -4.76 6.60 16.22
CA LEU A 84 -5.84 7.35 15.60
C LEU A 84 -5.35 8.57 14.82
N ARG A 85 -5.97 8.83 13.67
CA ARG A 85 -5.78 10.08 12.93
C ARG A 85 -6.22 11.27 13.80
N GLY A 86 -5.34 12.26 13.96
CA GLY A 86 -5.66 13.53 14.64
C GLY A 86 -5.51 13.57 16.16
N ARG A 87 -4.99 12.51 16.80
CA ARG A 87 -4.52 12.56 18.21
C ARG A 87 -3.00 12.36 18.27
N GLY A 88 -2.35 12.97 19.27
CA GLY A 88 -0.92 12.79 19.55
C GLY A 88 -0.58 11.35 19.93
N ASP A 89 0.63 10.92 19.57
CA ASP A 89 0.98 9.53 19.29
C ASP A 89 1.20 8.68 20.56
N HIS A 90 0.44 7.58 20.69
CA HIS A 90 0.89 6.38 21.41
C HIS A 90 1.05 5.26 20.38
N LEU A 91 2.29 4.85 20.13
CA LEU A 91 2.66 3.79 19.18
C LEU A 91 2.27 2.42 19.75
N HIS A 92 1.45 1.66 19.03
CA HIS A 92 1.21 0.24 19.30
C HIS A 92 1.75 -0.57 18.11
N LEU A 93 2.76 -1.40 18.36
CA LEU A 93 3.23 -2.38 17.39
C LEU A 93 2.34 -3.62 17.50
N ILE A 94 1.65 -3.97 16.41
CA ILE A 94 0.93 -5.24 16.23
C ILE A 94 1.71 -6.17 15.29
#